data_AF-A0A451B185-F1
#
_entry.id   AF-A0A451B185-F1
#
_cell.length_a   1.000
_cell.length_b   1.000
_cell.length_c   1.000
_cell.angle_alpha   90.00
_cell.angle_beta   90.00
_cell.angle_gamma   90.00
#
_symmetry.space_group_name_H-M   'P 1'
#
loop_
_entity.id
_entity.type
_entity.pdbx_description
1 polymer ?
#
loop_
_entity_poly.entity_id
_entity_poly.type
_entity_poly.pdbx_seq_one_letter_code
_entity_poly.pdbx_strand_id
1 'polypeptide(L)'
;MRKILLREEQIDREKEHFWMVGLDVSRRLLFIELVVIGGAYHANIKPAEAFRVAVWKNATSVVLVHNHPAGEVRPFDADKDLTDHLIQVGRILNIHVVDHLIIAPETFFSFEITGLMAELWESTKYVPPYEVAEKIQEAKEEWMERGMRKGIR
;
A
#
# COMPACT_ATOMS: atom_id res chain seq x y z
N MET A 1 -0.06 9.53 -15.99
CA MET A 1 -1.05 9.19 -14.94
C MET A 1 -2.36 9.98 -15.06
N ARG A 2 -2.39 11.29 -15.40
CA ARG A 2 -3.65 12.07 -15.59
C ARG A 2 -4.73 11.43 -16.47
N LYS A 3 -4.36 10.59 -17.46
CA LYS A 3 -5.31 9.89 -18.34
C LYS A 3 -6.15 8.81 -17.64
N ILE A 4 -5.77 8.36 -16.44
CA ILE A 4 -6.55 7.34 -15.71
C ILE A 4 -7.92 7.91 -15.27
N LEU A 5 -7.94 9.17 -14.82
CA LEU A 5 -9.16 9.91 -14.46
C LEU A 5 -10.06 10.21 -15.67
N LEU A 6 -9.50 10.19 -16.88
CA LEU A 6 -10.23 10.41 -18.12
C LEU A 6 -10.84 9.13 -18.70
N ARG A 7 -10.65 7.98 -18.05
CA ARG A 7 -11.26 6.71 -18.46
C ARG A 7 -12.70 6.55 -18.01
N GLU A 8 -13.15 7.37 -17.06
CA GLU A 8 -14.48 7.27 -16.45
C GLU A 8 -15.49 8.23 -17.09
N GLU A 9 -16.74 7.77 -17.16
CA GLU A 9 -17.90 8.55 -17.61
C GLU A 9 -18.12 9.79 -16.73
N GLN A 10 -18.72 10.84 -17.29
CA GLN A 10 -18.82 12.15 -16.64
C GLN A 10 -19.56 12.11 -15.28
N ILE A 11 -20.45 11.13 -15.09
CA ILE A 11 -21.25 10.91 -13.87
C ILE A 11 -20.40 10.34 -12.71
N ASP A 12 -19.37 9.55 -13.00
CA ASP A 12 -18.58 8.89 -11.95
C ASP A 12 -17.42 9.75 -11.47
N ARG A 13 -17.08 10.86 -12.14
CA ARG A 13 -15.99 11.77 -11.74
C ARG A 13 -16.15 12.39 -10.34
N GLU A 14 -17.36 12.41 -9.80
CA GLU A 14 -17.64 12.89 -8.44
C GLU A 14 -17.48 11.80 -7.38
N LYS A 15 -17.06 10.59 -7.77
CA LYS A 15 -16.81 9.46 -6.88
C LYS A 15 -15.33 9.28 -6.61
N GLU A 16 -15.07 8.64 -5.47
CA GLU A 16 -13.75 8.14 -5.12
C GLU A 16 -13.51 6.86 -5.91
N HIS A 17 -12.38 6.79 -6.60
CA HIS A 17 -11.97 5.59 -7.30
C HIS A 17 -10.64 5.14 -6.73
N PHE A 18 -10.50 3.82 -6.61
CA PHE A 18 -9.24 3.21 -6.25
C PHE A 18 -8.78 2.29 -7.36
N TRP A 19 -7.61 2.58 -7.90
CA TRP A 19 -6.95 1.77 -8.91
C TRP A 19 -5.72 1.07 -8.33
N MET A 20 -5.42 -0.08 -8.92
CA MET A 20 -4.16 -0.78 -8.75
C MET A 20 -3.44 -0.86 -10.09
N VAL A 21 -2.18 -0.44 -10.10
CA VAL A 21 -1.31 -0.49 -11.27
C VAL A 21 -0.28 -1.58 -11.06
N GLY A 22 -0.36 -2.67 -11.82
CA GLY A 22 0.58 -3.79 -11.72
C GLY A 22 1.79 -3.63 -12.63
N LEU A 23 2.96 -4.02 -12.11
CA LEU A 23 4.25 -3.96 -12.79
C LEU A 23 4.94 -5.33 -12.77
N ASP A 24 5.70 -5.61 -13.82
CA ASP A 24 6.61 -6.77 -13.87
C ASP A 24 7.98 -6.47 -13.24
N VAL A 25 8.86 -7.48 -13.23
CA VAL A 25 10.23 -7.39 -12.68
C VAL A 25 11.08 -6.30 -13.33
N SER A 26 10.76 -5.91 -14.56
CA SER A 26 11.44 -4.85 -15.32
C SER A 26 10.72 -3.50 -15.19
N ARG A 27 9.78 -3.38 -14.23
CA ARG A 27 8.92 -2.20 -13.99
C ARG A 27 8.08 -1.80 -15.21
N ARG A 28 7.77 -2.76 -16.08
CA ARG A 28 6.87 -2.53 -17.21
C ARG A 28 5.42 -2.68 -16.75
N LEU A 29 4.55 -1.82 -17.29
CA LEU A 29 3.13 -1.83 -17.00
C LEU A 29 2.47 -3.13 -17.48
N LEU A 30 1.87 -3.87 -16.54
CA LEU A 30 1.07 -5.07 -16.85
C LEU A 30 -0.42 -4.73 -16.97
N PHE A 31 -0.93 -3.94 -16.03
CA PHE A 31 -2.34 -3.54 -16.01
C PHE A 31 -2.56 -2.25 -15.22
N ILE A 32 -3.72 -1.66 -15.44
CA ILE A 32 -4.32 -0.62 -14.62
C ILE A 32 -5.75 -1.07 -14.37
N GLU A 33 -6.05 -1.47 -13.15
CA GLU A 33 -7.35 -2.04 -12.78
C GLU A 33 -8.06 -1.08 -11.83
N LEU A 34 -9.34 -0.80 -12.10
CA LEU A 34 -10.22 -0.13 -11.15
C LEU A 34 -10.74 -1.19 -10.17
N VAL A 35 -10.31 -1.09 -8.92
CA VAL A 35 -10.64 -2.08 -7.89
C VAL A 35 -12.00 -1.77 -7.27
N VAL A 36 -12.25 -0.50 -6.92
CA VAL A 36 -13.51 -0.04 -6.33
C VAL A 36 -13.84 1.35 -6.84
N ILE A 37 -15.13 1.58 -7.06
CA ILE A 37 -15.75 2.89 -7.12
C ILE A 37 -16.53 3.08 -5.81
N GLY A 38 -16.06 3.99 -4.97
CA GLY A 38 -16.61 4.29 -3.64
C GLY A 38 -17.66 5.41 -3.65
N GLY A 39 -18.24 5.64 -2.49
CA GLY A 39 -19.02 6.85 -2.21
C GLY A 39 -18.12 8.04 -1.87
N ALA A 40 -18.66 9.07 -1.22
CA ALA A 40 -17.92 10.30 -0.89
C ALA A 40 -16.95 10.18 0.32
N TYR A 41 -16.92 9.04 1.03
CA TYR A 41 -16.33 8.91 2.38
C TYR A 41 -15.54 7.61 2.58
N HIS A 42 -14.88 7.05 1.55
CA HIS A 42 -14.12 5.79 1.51
C HIS A 42 -14.78 4.61 0.80
N ALA A 43 -13.96 3.97 -0.02
CA ALA A 43 -14.18 2.64 -0.58
C ALA A 43 -13.79 1.56 0.46
N ASN A 44 -14.70 0.62 0.76
CA ASN A 44 -14.34 -0.56 1.54
C ASN A 44 -13.64 -1.58 0.63
N ILE A 45 -12.31 -1.58 0.65
CA ILE A 45 -11.48 -2.41 -0.20
C ILE A 45 -11.08 -3.67 0.55
N LYS A 46 -11.51 -4.82 0.06
CA LYS A 46 -11.03 -6.11 0.55
C LYS A 46 -9.69 -6.44 -0.12
N PRO A 47 -8.61 -6.69 0.63
CA PRO A 47 -7.29 -6.95 0.03
C PRO A 47 -7.28 -8.10 -0.98
N ALA A 48 -8.04 -9.17 -0.74
CA ALA A 48 -8.14 -10.30 -1.67
C ALA A 48 -8.70 -9.90 -3.05
N GLU A 49 -9.67 -8.96 -3.06
CA GLU A 49 -10.24 -8.44 -4.31
C GLU A 49 -9.26 -7.50 -5.00
N ALA A 50 -8.56 -6.65 -4.24
CA ALA A 50 -7.54 -5.73 -4.75
C ALA A 50 -6.38 -6.46 -5.43
N PHE A 51 -5.83 -7.50 -4.80
CA PHE A 51 -4.69 -8.23 -5.34
C PHE A 51 -5.05 -9.31 -6.38
N ARG A 52 -6.35 -9.58 -6.63
CA ARG A 52 -6.79 -10.64 -7.55
C ARG A 52 -6.13 -10.55 -8.93
N VAL A 53 -6.13 -9.34 -9.52
CA VAL A 53 -5.54 -9.12 -10.85
C VAL A 53 -4.02 -9.12 -10.79
N ALA A 54 -3.42 -8.60 -9.71
CA ALA A 54 -1.98 -8.63 -9.50
C ALA A 54 -1.44 -10.07 -9.51
N VAL A 55 -2.08 -10.96 -8.75
CA VAL A 55 -1.73 -12.38 -8.72
C VAL A 55 -1.96 -13.02 -10.09
N TRP A 56 -3.12 -12.79 -10.71
CA TRP A 56 -3.44 -13.41 -12.00
C TRP A 56 -2.49 -13.00 -13.13
N LYS A 57 -2.00 -11.75 -13.10
CA LYS A 57 -1.07 -11.21 -14.10
C LYS A 57 0.41 -11.41 -13.74
N ASN A 58 0.72 -12.11 -12.65
CA ASN A 58 2.08 -12.28 -12.13
C ASN A 58 2.82 -10.95 -11.93
N ALA A 59 2.12 -9.94 -11.39
CA ALA A 59 2.76 -8.69 -11.02
C ALA A 59 3.73 -8.95 -9.87
N THR A 60 4.94 -8.39 -9.98
CA THR A 60 5.93 -8.44 -8.90
C THR A 60 5.85 -7.23 -8.00
N SER A 61 5.22 -6.16 -8.48
CA SER A 61 4.94 -4.98 -7.69
C SER A 61 3.69 -4.26 -8.18
N VAL A 62 3.14 -3.43 -7.29
CA VAL A 62 1.95 -2.62 -7.56
C VAL A 62 2.13 -1.19 -7.08
N VAL A 63 1.46 -0.26 -7.74
CA VAL A 63 1.24 1.12 -7.25
C VAL A 63 -0.25 1.29 -7.00
N LEU A 64 -0.59 1.77 -5.81
CA LEU A 64 -1.95 2.11 -5.44
C LEU A 64 -2.25 3.54 -5.89
N VAL A 65 -3.44 3.79 -6.40
CA VAL A 65 -3.83 5.14 -6.85
C VAL A 65 -5.26 5.40 -6.43
N HIS A 66 -5.56 6.53 -5.83
CA HIS A 66 -6.94 6.98 -5.67
C HIS A 66 -7.08 8.48 -5.86
N ASN A 67 -8.33 8.94 -5.99
CA ASN A 67 -8.68 10.35 -6.03
C ASN A 67 -9.66 10.68 -4.91
N HIS A 68 -9.56 11.88 -4.35
CA HIS A 68 -10.65 12.43 -3.53
C HIS A 68 -11.57 13.25 -4.42
N PRO A 69 -12.91 13.11 -4.32
CA PRO A 69 -13.86 13.91 -5.09
C PRO A 69 -13.67 15.43 -4.93
N ALA A 70 -13.27 15.85 -3.73
CA ALA A 70 -13.00 17.25 -3.42
C ALA A 70 -11.73 17.81 -4.11
N GLY A 71 -10.92 16.94 -4.74
CA GLY A 71 -9.71 17.33 -5.47
C GLY A 71 -8.50 17.67 -4.60
N GLU A 72 -8.61 17.51 -3.28
CA GLU A 72 -7.47 17.60 -2.38
C GLU A 72 -6.67 16.29 -2.38
N VAL A 73 -5.37 16.36 -2.08
CA VAL A 73 -4.46 15.20 -2.19
C VAL A 73 -3.80 14.82 -0.87
N ARG A 74 -4.19 15.46 0.23
CA ARG A 74 -3.68 15.14 1.56
C ARG A 74 -4.28 13.79 2.00
N PRO A 75 -3.47 12.84 2.48
CA PRO A 75 -4.00 11.58 2.96
C PRO A 75 -4.80 11.76 4.25
N PHE A 76 -5.96 11.13 4.30
CA PHE A 76 -6.71 10.87 5.52
C PHE A 76 -6.10 9.67 6.28
N ASP A 77 -6.50 9.51 7.54
CA ASP A 77 -6.00 8.39 8.35
C ASP A 77 -6.52 7.03 7.83
N ALA A 78 -7.70 7.00 7.20
CA ALA A 78 -8.20 5.81 6.53
C ALA A 78 -7.36 5.41 5.30
N ASP A 79 -6.79 6.38 4.57
CA ASP A 79 -5.91 6.08 3.44
C ASP A 79 -4.62 5.42 3.93
N LYS A 80 -4.03 5.94 5.02
CA LYS A 80 -2.84 5.35 5.66
C LYS A 80 -3.14 3.96 6.20
N ASP A 81 -4.28 3.78 6.84
CA ASP A 81 -4.74 2.49 7.38
C ASP A 81 -4.87 1.43 6.29
N LEU A 82 -5.55 1.77 5.20
CA LEU A 82 -5.68 0.93 4.02
C LEU A 82 -4.31 0.61 3.42
N THR A 83 -3.43 1.61 3.30
CA THR A 83 -2.09 1.44 2.74
C THR A 83 -1.26 0.47 3.56
N ASP A 84 -1.24 0.62 4.89
CA ASP A 84 -0.56 -0.30 5.80
C ASP A 84 -1.05 -1.74 5.60
N HIS A 85 -2.38 -1.93 5.63
CA HIS A 85 -2.95 -3.26 5.43
C HIS A 85 -2.55 -3.88 4.09
N LEU A 86 -2.60 -3.11 3.00
CA LEU A 86 -2.21 -3.58 1.67
C LEU A 86 -0.70 -3.84 1.55
N ILE A 87 0.15 -3.07 2.25
CA ILE A 87 1.59 -3.34 2.35
C ILE A 87 1.81 -4.72 2.99
N GLN A 88 1.18 -5.01 4.12
CA GLN A 88 1.36 -6.29 4.80
C GLN A 88 0.83 -7.47 3.96
N VAL A 89 -0.30 -7.30 3.28
CA VAL A 89 -0.83 -8.32 2.36
C VAL A 89 0.11 -8.52 1.17
N GLY A 90 0.64 -7.44 0.60
CA GLY A 90 1.63 -7.50 -0.49
C GLY A 90 2.87 -8.29 -0.09
N ARG A 91 3.36 -8.12 1.15
CA ARG A 91 4.48 -8.91 1.70
C ARG A 91 4.18 -10.40 1.72
N ILE A 92 3.01 -10.78 2.23
CA ILE A 92 2.57 -12.19 2.29
C ILE A 92 2.50 -12.79 0.87
N LEU A 93 2.03 -12.02 -0.10
CA LEU A 93 1.90 -12.45 -1.49
C LEU A 93 3.20 -12.36 -2.30
N ASN A 94 4.29 -11.83 -1.74
CA ASN A 94 5.51 -11.43 -2.48
C ASN A 94 5.25 -10.47 -3.64
N ILE A 95 4.31 -9.54 -3.47
CA ILE A 95 3.99 -8.47 -4.41
C ILE A 95 4.24 -7.14 -3.71
N HIS A 96 5.31 -6.45 -4.10
CA HIS A 96 5.72 -5.23 -3.41
C HIS A 96 4.80 -4.04 -3.73
N VAL A 97 4.23 -3.42 -2.70
CA VAL A 97 3.51 -2.13 -2.85
C VAL A 97 4.56 -1.02 -2.88
N VAL A 98 4.76 -0.42 -4.04
CA VAL A 98 5.86 0.51 -4.31
C VAL A 98 5.53 1.92 -3.86
N ASP A 99 4.29 2.35 -4.07
CA ASP A 99 3.83 3.69 -3.72
C ASP A 99 2.30 3.69 -3.61
N HIS A 100 1.78 4.72 -2.95
CA HIS A 100 0.38 5.09 -2.96
C HIS A 100 0.25 6.55 -3.40
N LEU A 101 -0.45 6.75 -4.51
CA LEU A 101 -0.67 8.05 -5.11
C LEU A 101 -2.10 8.55 -4.86
N ILE A 102 -2.23 9.73 -4.26
CA ILE A 102 -3.49 10.48 -4.23
C ILE A 102 -3.43 11.51 -5.34
N ILE A 103 -4.30 11.40 -6.34
CA ILE A 103 -4.22 12.22 -7.55
C ILE A 103 -5.36 13.23 -7.65
N ALA A 104 -5.03 14.40 -8.16
CA ALA A 104 -5.95 15.45 -8.58
C ALA A 104 -5.56 15.94 -9.99
N PRO A 105 -6.39 16.77 -10.66
CA PRO A 105 -6.10 17.21 -12.02
C PRO A 105 -4.73 17.87 -12.20
N GLU A 106 -4.33 18.71 -11.25
CA GLU A 106 -3.10 19.51 -11.35
C GLU A 106 -1.99 19.10 -10.38
N THR A 107 -2.27 18.22 -9.42
CA THR A 107 -1.31 17.84 -8.37
C THR A 107 -1.51 16.39 -7.96
N PHE A 108 -0.55 15.85 -7.20
CA PHE A 108 -0.66 14.55 -6.56
C PHE A 108 0.14 14.55 -5.26
N PHE A 109 -0.18 13.59 -4.41
CA PHE A 109 0.60 13.22 -3.23
C PHE A 109 1.13 11.81 -3.41
N SER A 110 2.40 11.59 -3.07
CA SER A 110 3.05 10.28 -3.09
C SER A 110 3.49 9.92 -1.68
N PHE A 111 3.06 8.75 -1.22
CA PHE A 111 3.46 8.23 0.08
C PHE A 111 4.96 7.93 0.11
N GLU A 112 5.53 7.49 -1.01
CA GLU A 112 6.96 7.19 -1.12
C GLU A 112 7.80 8.48 -1.02
N ILE A 113 7.47 9.52 -1.81
CA ILE A 113 8.21 10.79 -1.80
C ILE A 113 8.18 11.46 -0.41
N THR A 114 7.10 11.26 0.34
CA THR A 114 6.91 11.86 1.67
C THR A 114 7.47 10.99 2.81
N GLY A 115 7.94 9.78 2.52
CA GLY A 115 8.47 8.83 3.51
C GLY A 115 7.40 8.04 4.28
N LEU A 116 6.11 8.23 3.98
CA LEU A 116 5.03 7.47 4.61
C LEU A 116 5.09 5.98 4.27
N MET A 117 5.56 5.59 3.08
CA MET A 117 5.75 4.16 2.77
C MET A 117 6.71 3.48 3.75
N ALA A 118 7.82 4.14 4.09
CA ALA A 118 8.80 3.61 5.04
C ALA A 118 8.24 3.54 6.46
N GLU A 119 7.46 4.54 6.89
CA GLU A 119 6.77 4.53 8.18
C GLU A 119 5.78 3.35 8.27
N LEU A 120 4.92 3.18 7.27
CA LEU A 120 3.89 2.14 7.25
C LEU A 120 4.48 0.74 7.06
N TRP A 121 5.64 0.62 6.41
CA TRP A 121 6.35 -0.66 6.27
C TRP A 121 6.75 -1.27 7.62
N GLU A 122 7.12 -0.42 8.58
CA GLU A 122 7.49 -0.81 9.94
C GLU A 122 6.28 -1.00 10.87
N SER A 123 5.06 -0.72 10.39
CA SER A 123 3.84 -0.93 11.17
C SER A 123 3.66 -2.41 11.52
N THR A 124 3.26 -2.66 12.77
CA THR A 124 2.89 -3.99 13.26
C THR A 124 1.38 -4.20 13.30
N LYS A 125 0.57 -3.23 12.84
CA LYS A 125 -0.89 -3.25 13.02
C LYS A 125 -1.57 -4.45 12.36
N TYR A 126 -1.16 -4.77 11.14
CA TYR A 126 -1.69 -5.88 10.34
C TYR A 126 -0.73 -7.06 10.22
N VAL A 127 0.37 -7.03 10.97
CA VAL A 127 1.33 -8.14 11.01
C VAL A 127 0.75 -9.26 11.89
N PRO A 128 0.78 -10.53 11.43
CA PRO A 128 0.30 -11.64 12.24
C PRO A 128 1.01 -11.70 13.61
N PRO A 129 0.29 -11.94 14.72
CA PRO A 129 0.89 -11.90 16.07
C PRO A 129 2.08 -12.84 16.28
N TYR A 130 2.14 -13.98 15.57
CA TYR A 130 3.25 -14.93 15.68
C TYR A 130 4.56 -14.34 15.13
N GLU A 131 4.51 -13.59 14.03
CA GLU A 131 5.71 -12.93 13.48
C GLU A 131 6.26 -11.86 14.42
N VAL A 132 5.37 -11.14 15.12
CA VAL A 132 5.77 -10.16 16.14
C VAL A 132 6.44 -10.85 17.33
N ALA A 133 5.89 -11.99 17.78
CA ALA A 133 6.45 -12.76 18.88
C ALA A 133 7.84 -13.33 18.53
N GLU A 134 8.03 -13.84 17.32
CA GLU A 134 9.33 -14.32 16.82
C GLU A 134 10.39 -13.21 16.85
N LYS A 135 10.07 -12.02 16.31
CA LYS A 135 11.00 -10.86 16.35
C LYS A 135 11.39 -10.46 17.78
N ILE A 136 10.44 -10.51 18.72
CA ILE A 136 10.71 -10.22 20.13
C ILE A 136 11.64 -11.27 20.74
N GLN A 137 11.43 -12.55 20.39
CA GLN A 137 12.26 -13.65 20.89
C GLN A 137 13.69 -13.55 20.34
N GLU A 138 13.85 -13.34 19.04
CA GLU A 138 15.15 -13.12 18.40
C GLU A 138 15.90 -11.92 19.03
N ALA A 139 15.21 -10.79 19.20
CA ALA A 139 15.79 -9.62 19.85
C ALA A 139 16.21 -9.89 21.29
N LYS A 140 15.44 -10.68 22.06
CA LYS A 140 15.81 -11.10 23.41
C LYS A 140 17.06 -11.97 23.40
N GLU A 141 17.16 -12.94 22.51
CA GLU A 141 18.32 -13.83 22.37
C GLU A 141 19.59 -13.03 22.03
N GLU A 142 19.51 -12.12 21.06
CA GLU A 142 20.61 -11.24 20.71
C GLU A 142 21.06 -10.33 21.88
N TRP A 143 20.10 -9.82 22.66
CA TRP A 143 20.40 -9.01 23.85
C TRP A 143 21.12 -9.84 24.92
N MET A 144 20.69 -11.09 25.14
CA MET A 144 21.31 -12.01 26.09
C MET A 144 22.75 -12.37 25.65
N GLU A 145 22.97 -12.66 24.38
CA GLU A 145 24.32 -12.92 23.84
C GLU A 145 25.24 -11.70 23.98
N ARG A 146 24.74 -10.50 23.65
CA ARG A 146 25.48 -9.24 23.81
C ARG A 146 25.81 -8.95 25.27
N GLY A 147 24.90 -9.27 26.19
CA GLY A 147 25.11 -9.18 27.64
C GLY A 147 26.19 -10.14 28.14
N MET A 148 26.13 -11.41 27.73
CA MET A 148 27.16 -12.41 28.06
C MET A 148 28.56 -12.01 27.56
N ARG A 149 28.68 -11.48 26.33
CA ARG A 149 29.97 -11.01 25.79
C ARG A 149 30.54 -9.80 26.55
N LYS A 150 29.69 -8.95 27.13
CA LYS A 150 30.11 -7.78 27.92
C LYS A 150 30.43 -8.11 29.38
N GLY A 151 29.87 -9.19 29.92
CA GLY A 151 30.12 -9.68 31.28
C GLY A 151 31.39 -10.53 31.43
N ILE A 152 32.05 -10.91 30.33
CA ILE A 152 33.36 -11.54 30.33
C ILE A 152 34.42 -10.43 30.18
N ARG A 153 34.70 -9.72 31.27
CA ARG A 153 35.88 -8.86 31.43
C ARG A 153 36.26 -8.75 32.91
#